data_AF-A0A9D2RAB0-F1
#
_entry.id   AF-A0A9D2RAB0-F1
#
_cell.length_a   1.000
_cell.length_b   1.000
_cell.length_c   1.000
_cell.angle_alpha   90.00
_cell.angle_beta   90.00
_cell.angle_gamma   90.00
#
_symmetry.space_group_name_H-M   'P 1'
#
loop_
_entity.id
_entity.type
_entity.pdbx_description
1 polymer ?
#
loop_
_entity_poly.entity_id
_entity_poly.type
_entity_poly.pdbx_seq_one_letter_code
_entity_poly.pdbx_strand_id
1 'polypeptide(L)'
;MKTRKRFFIIAVILIIIIGISICIAYFLHQKYAAEDTEDSLNTQSDGENVDSKGPAAQIEIRLSSDSGKESAVICGLNEQNEEVWNHTTGSYDRTELEQISEIGIYDDRFYYSEGGKIVSLALNDGSVIWENNEFGGASVCSTIDSNGTIYVSGYYGPSFFAVDKDGATLVKIDSFGDEYYWPYVIEKADDNTVAVTFEHGPEGAVSENEGFVIYINLSDYSYSTMGANTPSSSQGTNSVNIFASMPSDFTFSSGAGAWATQFTLEDDGSFAGQYHDSDMGDTGAEYPNGTVYICNFTGKFTTPTQINDYTYSMGLEKLQTDGTVGEEYYENGQRFIYSDPYGFDSADEFLIYTPGAPMADLPEGFKNWLLAFMNPNEAQTLPCYGIYNVGGEEGFVGFEDTQEDAQSGSDSSEESTQTETNSNGEKILSTEQLEAIKTNLNVPADLNVDIEQSEPTYWGAGGCWVTYVTYSYGGRTIAAAAVDSDTGELLKDILVYTP
;
A
#
# COMPACT_ATOMS: atom_id res chain seq x y z
N MET A 1 -34.89 25.27 -8.98
CA MET A 1 -33.87 26.34 -8.84
C MET A 1 -32.44 25.92 -9.21
N LYS A 2 -32.13 24.61 -9.42
CA LYS A 2 -30.78 24.13 -9.83
C LYS A 2 -30.47 24.22 -11.34
N THR A 3 -31.47 24.28 -12.22
CA THR A 3 -31.26 24.29 -13.68
C THR A 3 -30.90 25.67 -14.26
N ARG A 4 -31.20 26.77 -13.55
CA ARG A 4 -30.86 28.13 -13.99
C ARG A 4 -29.41 28.53 -13.68
N LYS A 5 -28.73 27.86 -12.74
CA LYS A 5 -27.29 28.10 -12.48
C LYS A 5 -26.38 27.42 -13.52
N ARG A 6 -26.78 26.28 -14.09
CA ARG A 6 -26.02 25.57 -15.14
C ARG A 6 -25.96 26.32 -16.48
N PHE A 7 -27.05 26.99 -16.88
CA PHE A 7 -27.05 27.81 -18.10
C PHE A 7 -26.25 29.11 -17.97
N PHE A 8 -26.11 29.67 -16.77
CA PHE A 8 -25.38 30.91 -16.55
C PHE A 8 -23.86 30.70 -16.59
N ILE A 9 -23.36 29.55 -16.16
CA ILE A 9 -21.91 29.24 -16.13
C ILE A 9 -21.39 28.85 -17.53
N ILE A 10 -22.15 28.03 -18.28
CA ILE A 10 -21.79 27.66 -19.66
C ILE A 10 -21.83 28.90 -20.59
N ALA A 11 -22.78 29.81 -20.38
CA ALA A 11 -22.83 31.06 -21.14
C ALA A 11 -21.66 32.00 -20.82
N VAL A 12 -21.16 32.04 -19.58
CA VAL A 12 -20.02 32.88 -19.19
C VAL A 12 -18.70 32.33 -19.76
N ILE A 13 -18.50 31.01 -19.79
CA ILE A 13 -17.31 30.38 -20.39
C ILE A 13 -17.29 30.56 -21.92
N LEU A 14 -18.45 30.43 -22.60
CA LEU A 14 -18.55 30.68 -24.03
C LEU A 14 -18.29 32.16 -24.39
N ILE A 15 -18.74 33.10 -23.55
CA ILE A 15 -18.48 34.55 -23.76
C ILE A 15 -17.00 34.89 -23.53
N ILE A 16 -16.30 34.20 -22.63
CA ILE A 16 -14.85 34.38 -22.41
C ILE A 16 -14.04 33.82 -23.60
N ILE A 17 -14.39 32.64 -24.12
CA ILE A 17 -13.69 32.03 -25.27
C ILE A 17 -13.94 32.83 -26.58
N ILE A 18 -15.16 33.33 -26.79
CA ILE A 18 -15.49 34.21 -27.92
C ILE A 18 -14.85 35.59 -27.74
N GLY A 19 -14.78 36.12 -26.51
CA GLY A 19 -14.12 37.38 -26.20
C GLY A 19 -12.60 37.36 -26.44
N ILE A 20 -11.93 36.26 -26.08
CA ILE A 20 -10.49 36.06 -26.33
C ILE A 20 -10.23 35.90 -27.83
N SER A 21 -11.09 35.17 -28.55
CA SER A 21 -10.98 35.00 -30.01
C SER A 21 -11.22 36.32 -30.79
N ILE A 22 -12.16 37.16 -30.34
CA ILE A 22 -12.40 38.49 -30.94
C ILE A 22 -11.25 39.46 -30.61
N CYS A 23 -10.65 39.39 -29.41
CA CYS A 23 -9.47 40.19 -29.06
C CYS A 23 -8.23 39.81 -29.91
N ILE A 24 -8.00 38.51 -30.16
CA ILE A 24 -6.90 38.04 -31.02
C ILE A 24 -7.12 38.44 -32.48
N ALA A 25 -8.36 38.34 -33.00
CA ALA A 25 -8.69 38.81 -34.34
C ALA A 25 -8.59 40.35 -34.49
N TYR A 26 -8.94 41.11 -33.44
CA TYR A 26 -8.81 42.58 -33.43
C TYR A 26 -7.34 43.03 -33.34
N PHE A 27 -6.50 42.30 -32.60
CA PHE A 27 -5.05 42.53 -32.54
C PHE A 27 -4.35 42.18 -33.86
N LEU A 28 -4.75 41.08 -34.50
CA LEU A 28 -4.26 40.71 -35.83
C LEU A 28 -4.71 41.74 -36.90
N HIS A 29 -5.94 42.25 -36.84
CA HIS A 29 -6.41 43.26 -37.79
C HIS A 29 -5.73 44.64 -37.61
N GLN A 30 -5.32 45.01 -36.39
CA GLN A 30 -4.50 46.22 -36.19
C GLN A 30 -3.04 46.04 -36.66
N LYS A 31 -2.48 44.82 -36.56
CA LYS A 31 -1.09 44.54 -36.96
C LYS A 31 -0.90 44.54 -38.48
N TYR A 32 -1.89 44.10 -39.26
CA TYR A 32 -1.82 44.08 -40.73
C TYR A 32 -2.16 45.42 -41.42
N ALA A 33 -2.54 46.46 -40.67
CA ALA A 33 -2.88 47.78 -41.23
C ALA A 33 -1.72 48.80 -41.22
N ALA A 34 -0.52 48.43 -40.73
CA ALA A 34 0.54 49.39 -40.39
C ALA A 34 1.92 49.13 -41.03
N GLU A 35 2.05 48.24 -42.02
CA GLU A 35 3.29 48.08 -42.79
C GLU A 35 3.03 48.28 -44.28
N ASP A 36 3.05 49.54 -44.71
CA ASP A 36 3.39 49.97 -46.06
C ASP A 36 4.13 51.30 -45.91
N THR A 37 5.47 51.27 -45.84
CA THR A 37 6.39 52.28 -46.42
C THR A 37 7.86 51.92 -46.13
N GLU A 38 8.59 51.60 -47.20
CA GLU A 38 10.05 51.60 -47.29
C GLU A 38 10.62 53.02 -47.01
N ASP A 39 11.80 53.13 -46.38
CA ASP A 39 13.02 53.62 -47.07
C ASP A 39 14.30 53.44 -46.21
N SER A 40 15.40 53.37 -46.95
CA SER A 40 16.79 53.01 -46.72
C SER A 40 17.68 53.98 -45.91
N LEU A 41 18.77 53.44 -45.30
CA LEU A 41 20.19 53.76 -45.58
C LEU A 41 21.17 53.42 -44.43
N ASN A 42 21.97 52.37 -44.67
CA ASN A 42 23.45 52.27 -44.57
C ASN A 42 24.22 52.95 -43.41
N THR A 43 24.96 52.17 -42.61
CA THR A 43 26.37 52.45 -42.24
C THR A 43 27.10 51.17 -41.83
N GLN A 44 28.38 51.14 -42.17
CA GLN A 44 29.32 50.01 -42.11
C GLN A 44 30.27 50.21 -40.93
N SER A 45 30.47 49.21 -40.06
CA SER A 45 31.66 49.12 -39.20
C SER A 45 31.93 47.68 -38.73
N ASP A 46 33.10 47.18 -39.14
CA ASP A 46 34.05 46.39 -38.36
C ASP A 46 33.57 45.16 -37.58
N GLY A 47 33.69 44.00 -38.24
CA GLY A 47 34.64 42.97 -37.79
C GLY A 47 34.59 42.52 -36.34
N GLU A 48 33.43 42.07 -35.86
CA GLU A 48 33.36 41.05 -34.82
C GLU A 48 32.55 39.87 -35.37
N ASN A 49 33.09 38.66 -35.20
CA ASN A 49 32.39 37.41 -35.49
C ASN A 49 31.33 37.22 -34.39
N VAL A 50 30.18 37.90 -34.53
CA VAL A 50 29.03 37.83 -33.63
C VAL A 50 27.89 37.19 -34.39
N ASP A 51 27.94 35.87 -34.54
CA ASP A 51 26.83 35.10 -35.10
C ASP A 51 26.39 34.00 -34.12
N SER A 52 26.42 34.31 -32.82
CA SER A 52 25.50 33.66 -31.88
C SER A 52 24.37 34.64 -31.62
N LYS A 53 23.20 34.41 -32.21
CA LYS A 53 21.98 35.18 -31.93
C LYS A 53 21.45 34.99 -30.48
N GLY A 54 22.31 34.50 -29.57
CA GLY A 54 21.96 34.04 -28.24
C GLY A 54 21.20 32.71 -28.26
N PRO A 55 21.03 32.07 -27.09
CA PRO A 55 20.16 30.92 -26.98
C PRO A 55 18.71 31.28 -27.30
N ALA A 56 17.96 30.28 -27.79
CA ALA A 56 16.52 30.43 -27.99
C ALA A 56 15.81 30.68 -26.65
N ALA A 57 14.92 31.66 -26.65
CA ALA A 57 14.07 32.01 -25.51
C ALA A 57 12.73 31.24 -25.54
N GLN A 58 12.31 30.77 -26.71
CA GLN A 58 11.07 30.01 -26.91
C GLN A 58 11.20 29.05 -28.10
N ILE A 59 10.31 28.06 -28.15
CA ILE A 59 10.25 27.05 -29.21
C ILE A 59 8.93 27.16 -29.97
N GLU A 60 9.01 27.01 -31.29
CA GLU A 60 7.85 26.86 -32.18
C GLU A 60 7.99 25.54 -32.95
N ILE A 61 7.02 24.63 -32.81
CA ILE A 61 6.97 23.40 -33.58
C ILE A 61 6.04 23.57 -34.77
N ARG A 62 6.60 23.51 -35.98
CA ARG A 62 5.86 23.61 -37.24
C ARG A 62 5.64 22.21 -37.80
N LEU A 63 4.49 21.62 -37.47
CA LEU A 63 4.08 20.31 -37.98
C LEU A 63 3.82 20.36 -39.50
N SER A 64 4.26 19.32 -40.19
CA SER A 64 4.08 19.10 -41.61
C SER A 64 3.51 17.71 -41.87
N SER A 65 2.48 17.66 -42.70
CA SER A 65 1.88 16.41 -43.18
C SER A 65 1.94 16.37 -44.70
N ASP A 66 2.80 15.53 -45.26
CA ASP A 66 2.90 15.31 -46.69
C ASP A 66 2.86 13.80 -47.00
N SER A 67 2.10 13.43 -48.03
CA SER A 67 2.13 12.07 -48.61
C SER A 67 1.87 10.94 -47.60
N GLY A 68 1.03 11.20 -46.58
CA GLY A 68 0.71 10.23 -45.53
C GLY A 68 1.78 10.09 -44.44
N LYS A 69 2.77 10.97 -44.43
CA LYS A 69 3.80 11.06 -43.40
C LYS A 69 3.58 12.28 -42.50
N GLU A 70 3.99 12.16 -41.26
CA GLU A 70 4.09 13.23 -40.26
C GLU A 70 5.56 13.58 -40.01
N SER A 71 5.89 14.86 -39.95
CA SER A 71 7.22 15.41 -39.67
C SER A 71 7.08 16.81 -39.07
N ALA A 72 8.13 17.38 -38.48
CA ALA A 72 8.11 18.73 -37.95
C ALA A 72 9.43 19.46 -38.19
N VAL A 73 9.35 20.79 -38.23
CA VAL A 73 10.50 21.68 -38.06
C VAL A 73 10.33 22.38 -36.71
N ILE A 74 11.27 22.15 -35.81
CA ILE A 74 11.35 22.74 -34.48
C ILE A 74 12.25 23.97 -34.58
N CYS A 75 11.70 25.16 -34.31
CA CYS A 75 12.41 26.43 -34.45
C CYS A 75 12.69 27.04 -33.07
N GLY A 76 13.95 27.36 -32.80
CA GLY A 76 14.34 28.18 -31.67
C GLY A 76 14.23 29.65 -32.01
N LEU A 77 13.52 30.42 -31.20
CA LEU A 77 13.29 31.85 -31.41
C LEU A 77 13.88 32.67 -30.26
N ASN A 78 14.44 33.85 -30.56
CA ASN A 78 14.88 34.81 -29.53
C ASN A 78 13.71 35.59 -28.91
N GLU A 79 14.00 36.48 -27.95
CA GLU A 79 12.99 37.34 -27.28
C GLU A 79 12.22 38.26 -28.26
N GLN A 80 12.76 38.50 -29.46
CA GLN A 80 12.13 39.29 -30.52
C GLN A 80 11.28 38.43 -31.46
N ASN A 81 11.12 37.13 -31.21
CA ASN A 81 10.47 36.13 -32.06
C ASN A 81 11.20 35.88 -33.39
N GLU A 82 12.50 36.15 -33.46
CA GLU A 82 13.31 35.87 -34.65
C GLU A 82 13.92 34.47 -34.55
N GLU A 83 13.90 33.72 -35.65
CA GLU A 83 14.50 32.38 -35.71
C GLU A 83 16.02 32.46 -35.57
N VAL A 84 16.54 31.74 -34.57
CA VAL A 84 17.97 31.63 -34.27
C VAL A 84 18.55 30.30 -34.72
N TRP A 85 17.75 29.23 -34.69
CA TRP A 85 18.09 27.92 -35.24
C TRP A 85 16.81 27.14 -35.58
N ASN A 86 16.95 26.08 -36.37
CA ASN A 86 15.90 25.10 -36.57
C ASN A 86 16.46 23.66 -36.56
N HIS A 87 15.60 22.72 -36.22
CA HIS A 87 15.86 21.29 -36.18
C HIS A 87 14.73 20.56 -36.93
N THR A 88 15.06 19.66 -37.85
CA THR A 88 14.06 18.89 -38.60
C THR A 88 13.98 17.48 -38.05
N THR A 89 12.78 17.05 -37.66
CA THR A 89 12.54 15.70 -37.13
C THR A 89 12.60 14.64 -38.23
N GLY A 90 12.52 13.38 -37.83
CA GLY A 90 12.21 12.28 -38.74
C GLY A 90 10.84 12.41 -39.41
N SER A 91 10.59 11.51 -40.36
CA SER A 91 9.32 11.41 -41.10
C SER A 91 8.68 10.05 -40.86
N TYR A 92 7.51 10.05 -40.22
CA TYR A 92 6.84 8.86 -39.70
C TYR A 92 5.53 8.61 -40.44
N ASP A 93 5.12 7.35 -40.56
CA ASP A 93 3.79 7.07 -41.12
C ASP A 93 2.72 7.69 -40.24
N ARG A 94 1.77 8.37 -40.87
CA ARG A 94 0.66 8.97 -40.14
C ARG A 94 -0.21 7.85 -39.58
N THR A 95 -0.40 7.88 -38.27
CA THR A 95 -1.31 6.98 -37.56
C THR A 95 -2.44 7.77 -36.91
N GLU A 96 -3.25 7.13 -36.07
CA GLU A 96 -4.17 7.85 -35.19
C GLU A 96 -3.45 8.57 -34.04
N LEU A 97 -2.22 8.17 -33.73
CA LEU A 97 -1.38 8.77 -32.68
C LEU A 97 -0.43 9.82 -33.26
N GLU A 98 -0.34 10.95 -32.57
CA GLU A 98 0.68 11.97 -32.81
C GLU A 98 2.07 11.35 -32.67
N GLN A 99 2.85 11.36 -33.75
CA GLN A 99 4.21 10.82 -33.72
C GLN A 99 5.21 11.80 -33.15
N ILE A 100 4.89 13.10 -33.10
CA ILE A 100 5.77 14.17 -32.64
C ILE A 100 5.01 15.01 -31.63
N SER A 101 5.52 15.07 -30.40
CA SER A 101 4.88 15.83 -29.32
C SER A 101 5.93 16.61 -28.52
N GLU A 102 5.59 17.84 -28.16
CA GLU A 102 6.40 18.68 -27.27
C GLU A 102 6.44 18.07 -25.86
N ILE A 103 7.61 18.11 -25.21
CA ILE A 103 7.74 17.78 -23.78
C ILE A 103 7.99 19.05 -22.97
N GLY A 104 8.95 19.88 -23.40
CA GLY A 104 9.18 21.19 -22.81
C GLY A 104 10.64 21.59 -22.71
N ILE A 105 10.90 22.66 -21.96
CA ILE A 105 12.23 23.23 -21.75
C ILE A 105 12.66 23.02 -20.31
N TYR A 106 13.91 22.61 -20.11
CA TYR A 106 14.57 22.63 -18.80
C TYR A 106 16.04 23.04 -18.95
N ASP A 107 16.46 24.02 -18.15
CA ASP A 107 17.78 24.63 -18.20
C ASP A 107 18.15 25.13 -19.61
N ASP A 108 19.24 24.64 -20.20
CA ASP A 108 19.73 25.01 -21.52
C ASP A 108 19.21 24.09 -22.64
N ARG A 109 18.10 23.37 -22.41
CA ARG A 109 17.65 22.25 -23.27
C ARG A 109 16.18 22.28 -23.58
N PHE A 110 15.86 21.83 -24.78
CA PHE A 110 14.51 21.53 -25.22
C PHE A 110 14.35 20.02 -25.41
N TYR A 111 13.22 19.47 -24.97
CA TYR A 111 12.88 18.06 -25.06
C TYR A 111 11.59 17.87 -25.85
N TYR A 112 11.57 16.83 -26.68
CA TYR A 112 10.40 16.42 -27.42
C TYR A 112 10.41 14.91 -27.63
N SER A 113 9.26 14.34 -27.96
CA SER A 113 9.15 12.96 -28.44
C SER A 113 8.99 12.95 -29.96
N GLU A 114 9.63 12.01 -30.62
CA GLU A 114 9.33 11.69 -32.01
C GLU A 114 9.46 10.19 -32.29
N GLY A 115 8.52 9.57 -33.00
CA GLY A 115 8.67 8.19 -33.51
C GLY A 115 9.08 7.13 -32.48
N GLY A 116 8.65 7.28 -31.21
CA GLY A 116 9.01 6.36 -30.12
C GLY A 116 10.30 6.72 -29.36
N LYS A 117 11.02 7.78 -29.74
CA LYS A 117 12.20 8.26 -29.00
C LYS A 117 11.92 9.56 -28.25
N ILE A 118 12.65 9.77 -27.17
CA ILE A 118 12.77 11.06 -26.47
C ILE A 118 14.07 11.70 -26.93
N VAL A 119 14.03 12.97 -27.31
CA VAL A 119 15.17 13.70 -27.87
C VAL A 119 15.42 14.98 -27.09
N SER A 120 16.69 15.26 -26.82
CA SER A 120 17.14 16.52 -26.22
C SER A 120 17.93 17.36 -27.23
N LEU A 121 17.54 18.62 -27.37
CA LEU A 121 18.23 19.63 -28.17
C LEU A 121 18.84 20.71 -27.28
N ALA A 122 20.02 21.21 -27.65
CA ALA A 122 20.60 22.39 -27.02
C ALA A 122 19.82 23.66 -27.43
N LEU A 123 19.36 24.47 -26.47
CA LEU A 123 18.69 25.74 -26.77
C LEU A 123 19.62 26.76 -27.44
N ASN A 124 20.93 26.58 -27.32
CA ASN A 124 21.90 27.51 -27.91
C ASN A 124 21.92 27.46 -29.45
N ASP A 125 21.79 26.28 -30.04
CA ASP A 125 22.00 26.08 -31.48
C ASP A 125 21.13 25.00 -32.15
N GLY A 126 20.24 24.34 -31.39
CA GLY A 126 19.35 23.30 -31.91
C GLY A 126 20.04 21.96 -32.19
N SER A 127 21.30 21.78 -31.75
CA SER A 127 22.01 20.52 -31.90
C SER A 127 21.45 19.43 -30.98
N VAL A 128 21.41 18.19 -31.47
CA VAL A 128 21.00 17.03 -30.67
C VAL A 128 22.07 16.73 -29.63
N ILE A 129 21.68 16.71 -28.36
CA ILE A 129 22.55 16.32 -27.25
C ILE A 129 22.50 14.81 -27.05
N TRP A 130 21.29 14.24 -26.99
CA TRP A 130 21.06 12.81 -26.86
C TRP A 130 19.70 12.39 -27.42
N GLU A 131 19.57 11.10 -27.70
CA GLU A 131 18.33 10.41 -28.07
C GLU A 131 18.18 9.16 -27.20
N ASN A 132 16.99 8.97 -26.60
CA ASN A 132 16.62 7.76 -25.89
C ASN A 132 15.56 7.01 -26.71
N ASN A 133 15.90 5.79 -27.16
CA ASN A 133 15.05 4.97 -28.02
C ASN A 133 14.26 3.90 -27.24
N GLU A 134 14.30 3.92 -25.91
CA GLU A 134 13.69 2.88 -25.06
C GLU A 134 12.22 3.15 -24.74
N PHE A 135 11.76 4.40 -24.88
CA PHE A 135 10.36 4.79 -24.63
C PHE A 135 9.39 3.96 -25.47
N GLY A 136 9.46 4.08 -26.79
CA GLY A 136 8.66 3.29 -27.74
C GLY A 136 7.19 3.70 -27.90
N GLY A 137 6.74 4.73 -27.18
CA GLY A 137 5.35 5.23 -27.22
C GLY A 137 5.12 6.39 -28.19
N ALA A 138 3.87 6.80 -28.34
CA ALA A 138 3.43 7.94 -29.15
C ALA A 138 2.21 8.62 -28.51
N SER A 139 1.85 9.82 -28.99
CA SER A 139 0.78 10.67 -28.45
C SER A 139 0.92 10.83 -26.94
N VAL A 140 2.00 11.48 -26.53
CA VAL A 140 2.46 11.43 -25.15
C VAL A 140 1.78 12.49 -24.28
N CYS A 141 1.59 12.18 -23.01
CA CYS A 141 1.51 13.20 -21.96
C CYS A 141 2.83 13.20 -21.19
N SER A 142 3.32 14.38 -20.80
CA SER A 142 4.63 14.52 -20.14
C SER A 142 4.71 15.65 -19.14
N THR A 143 5.64 15.56 -18.19
CA THR A 143 6.03 16.65 -17.30
C THR A 143 7.54 16.57 -16.99
N ILE A 144 8.14 17.71 -16.62
CA ILE A 144 9.55 17.80 -16.22
C ILE A 144 9.61 18.33 -14.79
N ASP A 145 10.35 17.66 -13.91
CA ASP A 145 10.55 18.14 -12.55
C ASP A 145 11.70 19.16 -12.42
N SER A 146 11.87 19.67 -11.20
CA SER A 146 12.90 20.64 -10.84
C SER A 146 14.33 20.10 -10.98
N ASN A 147 14.54 18.80 -11.07
CA ASN A 147 15.84 18.16 -11.30
C ASN A 147 16.13 17.89 -12.79
N GLY A 148 15.15 18.17 -13.66
CA GLY A 148 15.24 17.89 -15.09
C GLY A 148 14.91 16.45 -15.45
N THR A 149 14.28 15.70 -14.55
CA THR A 149 13.75 14.37 -14.87
C THR A 149 12.48 14.54 -15.69
N ILE A 150 12.39 13.81 -16.79
CA ILE A 150 11.28 13.85 -17.72
C ILE A 150 10.44 12.60 -17.48
N TYR A 151 9.16 12.81 -17.19
CA TYR A 151 8.18 11.74 -17.04
C TYR A 151 7.22 11.77 -18.22
N VAL A 152 6.96 10.60 -18.81
CA VAL A 152 6.20 10.47 -20.06
C VAL A 152 5.33 9.22 -20.01
N SER A 153 4.09 9.32 -20.48
CA SER A 153 3.23 8.17 -20.76
C SER A 153 2.81 8.17 -22.23
N GLY A 154 2.73 6.98 -22.84
CA GLY A 154 2.29 6.80 -24.23
C GLY A 154 0.85 6.28 -24.31
N TYR A 155 0.11 6.69 -25.34
CA TYR A 155 -1.33 6.37 -25.47
C TYR A 155 -1.65 4.87 -25.46
N TYR A 156 -0.80 4.05 -26.10
CA TYR A 156 -0.84 2.58 -26.06
C TYR A 156 0.38 1.96 -25.37
N GLY A 157 1.03 2.74 -24.52
CA GLY A 157 2.20 2.32 -23.77
C GLY A 157 3.50 3.00 -24.20
N PRO A 158 4.51 2.98 -23.32
CA PRO A 158 4.45 2.46 -21.95
C PRO A 158 3.53 3.32 -21.06
N SER A 159 2.91 2.71 -20.05
CA SER A 159 2.05 3.41 -19.10
C SER A 159 2.80 4.49 -18.31
N PHE A 160 4.10 4.29 -18.06
CA PHE A 160 4.97 5.32 -17.50
C PHE A 160 6.43 5.09 -17.88
N PHE A 161 7.13 6.18 -18.18
CA PHE A 161 8.54 6.18 -18.54
C PHE A 161 9.20 7.40 -17.90
N ALA A 162 10.35 7.19 -17.26
CA ALA A 162 11.15 8.28 -16.71
C ALA A 162 12.56 8.24 -17.30
N VAL A 163 13.05 9.40 -17.72
CA VAL A 163 14.42 9.58 -18.24
C VAL A 163 15.02 10.83 -17.60
N ASP A 164 16.28 10.75 -17.20
CA ASP A 164 16.97 11.91 -16.63
C ASP A 164 17.38 12.94 -17.72
N LYS A 165 17.82 14.12 -17.27
CA LYS A 165 18.29 15.22 -18.14
C LYS A 165 19.47 14.85 -19.06
N ASP A 166 20.19 13.78 -18.75
CA ASP A 166 21.36 13.29 -19.50
C ASP A 166 21.00 12.13 -20.44
N GLY A 167 19.73 11.71 -20.47
CA GLY A 167 19.17 10.72 -21.39
C GLY A 167 19.16 9.29 -20.85
N ALA A 168 19.54 9.08 -19.58
CA ALA A 168 19.53 7.75 -18.97
C ALA A 168 18.11 7.37 -18.56
N THR A 169 17.66 6.19 -19.00
CA THR A 169 16.39 5.61 -18.57
C THR A 169 16.45 5.33 -17.07
N LEU A 170 15.50 5.89 -16.32
CA LEU A 170 15.36 5.64 -14.89
C LEU A 170 14.36 4.50 -14.63
N VAL A 171 13.22 4.50 -15.33
CA VAL A 171 12.25 3.41 -15.29
C VAL A 171 11.43 3.34 -16.57
N LYS A 172 10.98 2.12 -16.90
CA LYS A 172 9.93 1.87 -17.88
C LYS A 172 8.91 0.91 -17.27
N ILE A 173 7.67 1.37 -17.15
CA ILE A 173 6.54 0.57 -16.70
C ILE A 173 5.63 0.38 -17.91
N ASP A 174 5.62 -0.83 -18.45
CA ASP A 174 4.88 -1.14 -19.68
C ASP A 174 3.36 -1.00 -19.48
N SER A 175 2.85 -1.47 -18.35
CA SER A 175 1.42 -1.46 -18.01
C SER A 175 1.21 -1.27 -16.50
N PHE A 176 0.17 -0.52 -16.11
CA PHE A 176 -0.35 -0.47 -14.73
C PHE A 176 -1.47 -1.48 -14.47
N GLY A 177 -1.83 -2.30 -15.47
CA GLY A 177 -3.01 -3.16 -15.49
C GLY A 177 -3.75 -3.00 -16.81
N ASP A 178 -4.36 -4.07 -17.33
CA ASP A 178 -5.07 -4.06 -18.62
C ASP A 178 -6.31 -3.14 -18.63
N GLU A 179 -6.78 -2.79 -17.44
CA GLU A 179 -7.92 -1.93 -17.21
C GLU A 179 -7.59 -0.42 -17.30
N TYR A 180 -6.31 -0.03 -17.24
CA TYR A 180 -5.89 1.37 -17.31
C TYR A 180 -5.37 1.71 -18.72
N TYR A 181 -6.12 2.52 -19.45
CA TYR A 181 -5.73 2.90 -20.81
C TYR A 181 -6.08 4.36 -21.12
N TRP A 182 -5.36 4.90 -22.12
CA TRP A 182 -5.44 6.28 -22.58
C TRP A 182 -5.06 7.29 -21.49
N PRO A 183 -3.77 7.34 -21.11
CA PRO A 183 -3.26 8.42 -20.27
C PRO A 183 -3.39 9.75 -21.01
N TYR A 184 -3.82 10.80 -20.31
CA TYR A 184 -3.96 12.14 -20.89
C TYR A 184 -3.35 13.25 -20.04
N VAL A 185 -3.05 12.99 -18.76
CA VAL A 185 -2.34 13.92 -17.88
C VAL A 185 -1.27 13.16 -17.11
N ILE A 186 -0.12 13.80 -16.97
CA ILE A 186 0.90 13.43 -16.01
C ILE A 186 1.37 14.69 -15.31
N GLU A 187 1.37 14.66 -13.98
CA GLU A 187 1.67 15.83 -13.17
C GLU A 187 2.45 15.46 -11.91
N LYS A 188 3.26 16.40 -11.44
CA LYS A 188 3.90 16.31 -10.14
C LYS A 188 2.84 16.52 -9.07
N ALA A 189 2.52 15.46 -8.31
CA ALA A 189 1.64 15.56 -7.16
C ALA A 189 2.37 16.20 -5.97
N ASP A 190 3.63 15.81 -5.74
CA ASP A 190 4.53 16.38 -4.75
C ASP A 190 6.02 16.09 -5.09
N ASP A 191 6.95 16.44 -4.19
CA ASP A 191 8.39 16.28 -4.39
C ASP A 191 8.83 14.82 -4.65
N ASN A 192 8.08 13.83 -4.17
CA ASN A 192 8.38 12.41 -4.32
C ASN A 192 7.31 11.64 -5.12
N THR A 193 6.31 12.30 -5.67
CA THR A 193 5.20 11.61 -6.34
C THR A 193 4.85 12.25 -7.68
N VAL A 194 4.69 11.42 -8.72
CA VAL A 194 4.08 11.80 -10.00
C VAL A 194 2.77 11.07 -10.16
N ALA A 195 1.71 11.77 -10.56
CA ALA A 195 0.41 11.19 -10.86
C ALA A 195 0.22 11.09 -12.37
N VAL A 196 -0.27 9.95 -12.85
CA VAL A 196 -0.73 9.75 -14.23
C VAL A 196 -2.24 9.52 -14.19
N THR A 197 -2.98 10.28 -14.98
CA THR A 197 -4.43 10.20 -15.08
C THR A 197 -4.86 9.57 -16.40
N PHE A 198 -5.70 8.54 -16.31
CA PHE A 198 -6.21 7.74 -17.42
C PHE A 198 -7.70 8.00 -17.64
N GLU A 199 -8.14 7.94 -18.91
CA GLU A 199 -9.57 8.07 -19.25
C GLU A 199 -10.40 6.88 -18.73
N HIS A 200 -9.77 5.70 -18.66
CA HIS A 200 -10.42 4.45 -18.26
C HIS A 200 -9.63 3.69 -17.19
N GLY A 201 -10.36 2.90 -16.42
CA GLY A 201 -9.89 2.10 -15.28
C GLY A 201 -10.84 0.93 -14.99
N PRO A 202 -10.67 0.24 -13.84
CA PRO A 202 -11.37 -0.99 -13.51
C PRO A 202 -12.90 -0.88 -13.57
N GLU A 203 -13.57 -1.96 -14.00
CA GLU A 203 -15.03 -2.03 -14.05
C GLU A 203 -15.63 -1.87 -12.65
N GLY A 204 -16.59 -0.94 -12.51
CA GLY A 204 -17.24 -0.65 -11.22
C GLY A 204 -16.53 0.38 -10.35
N ALA A 205 -15.31 0.79 -10.69
CA ALA A 205 -14.63 1.88 -9.99
C ALA A 205 -15.30 3.23 -10.31
N VAL A 206 -15.61 4.01 -9.26
CA VAL A 206 -16.27 5.31 -9.38
C VAL A 206 -15.22 6.42 -9.37
N SER A 207 -14.97 7.05 -10.52
CA SER A 207 -14.14 8.25 -10.60
C SER A 207 -14.96 9.46 -10.12
N GLU A 208 -14.71 9.95 -8.91
CA GLU A 208 -15.42 11.10 -8.37
C GLU A 208 -15.04 12.43 -9.05
N ASN A 209 -13.83 12.54 -9.62
CA ASN A 209 -13.32 13.78 -10.24
C ASN A 209 -12.30 13.49 -11.36
N GLU A 210 -12.75 13.43 -12.61
CA GLU A 210 -11.88 13.62 -13.78
C GLU A 210 -10.79 12.54 -14.02
N GLY A 211 -11.17 11.26 -14.06
CA GLY A 211 -10.32 10.17 -14.56
C GLY A 211 -9.83 9.20 -13.47
N PHE A 212 -9.05 8.20 -13.88
CA PHE A 212 -8.45 7.19 -13.00
C PHE A 212 -6.98 7.52 -12.78
N VAL A 213 -6.59 7.77 -11.53
CA VAL A 213 -5.25 8.27 -11.21
C VAL A 213 -4.38 7.15 -10.64
N ILE A 214 -3.17 7.04 -11.17
CA ILE A 214 -2.09 6.23 -10.63
C ILE A 214 -0.98 7.16 -10.11
N TYR A 215 -0.61 7.00 -8.86
CA TYR A 215 0.47 7.74 -8.21
C TYR A 215 1.72 6.90 -8.21
N ILE A 216 2.81 7.42 -8.76
CA ILE A 216 4.12 6.80 -8.86
C ILE A 216 5.05 7.48 -7.85
N ASN A 217 5.57 6.71 -6.91
CA ASN A 217 6.61 7.15 -5.99
C ASN A 217 7.94 7.24 -6.74
N LEU A 218 8.59 8.39 -6.73
CA LEU A 218 9.81 8.63 -7.49
C LEU A 218 11.08 8.06 -6.86
N SER A 219 11.02 7.66 -5.59
CA SER A 219 12.17 7.06 -4.91
C SER A 219 12.42 5.62 -5.37
N ASP A 220 11.38 4.89 -5.78
CA ASP A 220 11.45 3.48 -6.16
C ASP A 220 10.59 3.09 -7.39
N TYR A 221 9.82 4.03 -7.93
CA TYR A 221 8.86 3.84 -9.02
C TYR A 221 7.74 2.84 -8.75
N SER A 222 7.49 2.52 -7.47
CA SER A 222 6.26 1.85 -7.06
C SER A 222 5.05 2.74 -7.37
N TYR A 223 3.88 2.13 -7.57
CA TYR A 223 2.69 2.88 -7.94
C TYR A 223 1.41 2.34 -7.28
N SER A 224 0.45 3.23 -7.03
CA SER A 224 -0.83 2.89 -6.42
C SER A 224 -1.95 3.83 -6.88
N THR A 225 -3.20 3.48 -6.59
CA THR A 225 -4.38 4.30 -6.87
C THR A 225 -4.70 5.32 -5.76
N MET A 226 -3.94 5.31 -4.65
CA MET A 226 -4.18 6.16 -3.47
C MET A 226 -3.18 7.32 -3.44
N GLY A 227 -3.69 8.56 -3.46
CA GLY A 227 -2.88 9.78 -3.55
C GLY A 227 -2.07 10.11 -2.31
N ALA A 228 -0.95 10.80 -2.51
CA ALA A 228 0.08 11.07 -1.51
C ALA A 228 -0.44 11.90 -0.31
N ASN A 229 -0.68 11.20 0.79
CA ASN A 229 -0.49 11.67 2.16
C ASN A 229 0.01 10.48 2.98
N THR A 230 1.16 9.92 2.61
CA THR A 230 1.92 9.07 3.53
C THR A 230 3.41 9.11 3.16
N PRO A 231 4.32 9.41 4.10
CA PRO A 231 5.74 9.35 3.82
C PRO A 231 6.16 7.91 3.54
N SER A 232 7.02 7.75 2.53
CA SER A 232 7.75 6.51 2.27
C SER A 232 9.24 6.88 2.20
N SER A 233 9.97 6.41 3.21
CA SER A 233 11.40 6.55 3.37
C SER A 233 12.13 5.47 2.57
N SER A 234 13.03 5.89 1.67
CA SER A 234 13.94 4.97 1.01
C SER A 234 15.10 4.57 1.93
N GLN A 235 15.44 3.28 1.92
CA GLN A 235 16.80 2.80 2.15
C GLN A 235 17.09 1.73 1.09
N GLY A 236 18.19 1.88 0.36
CA GLY A 236 18.67 0.79 -0.49
C GLY A 236 19.18 -0.38 0.36
N THR A 237 19.30 -1.54 -0.30
CA THR A 237 20.07 -2.74 0.05
C THR A 237 19.31 -3.87 0.75
N ASN A 238 19.27 -5.04 0.08
CA ASN A 238 18.60 -6.28 0.47
C ASN A 238 17.08 -6.11 0.61
N SER A 239 16.30 -6.96 -0.07
CA SER A 239 14.90 -7.13 0.28
C SER A 239 14.84 -7.53 1.76
N VAL A 240 14.62 -6.57 2.66
CA VAL A 240 14.30 -6.88 4.05
C VAL A 240 12.99 -7.61 3.96
N ASN A 241 13.08 -8.92 4.16
CA ASN A 241 11.92 -9.77 4.21
C ASN A 241 11.09 -9.33 5.42
N ILE A 242 10.02 -8.57 5.19
CA ILE A 242 9.23 -7.99 6.27
C ILE A 242 8.66 -9.08 7.18
N PHE A 243 8.35 -10.26 6.63
CA PHE A 243 7.93 -11.43 7.41
C PHE A 243 8.98 -11.82 8.45
N ALA A 244 10.27 -11.75 8.12
CA ALA A 244 11.36 -12.06 9.06
C ALA A 244 11.55 -10.99 10.16
N SER A 245 10.88 -9.83 10.02
CA SER A 245 10.85 -8.78 11.05
C SER A 245 9.58 -8.84 11.89
N MET A 246 8.57 -9.61 11.48
CA MET A 246 7.29 -9.74 12.16
C MET A 246 7.36 -10.84 13.22
N PRO A 247 6.49 -10.79 14.25
CA PRO A 247 6.24 -11.98 15.06
C PRO A 247 5.68 -13.10 14.18
N SER A 248 5.96 -14.35 14.56
CA SER A 248 5.45 -15.51 13.86
C SER A 248 3.94 -15.66 14.04
N ASP A 249 3.40 -15.35 15.22
CA ASP A 249 2.01 -15.69 15.55
C ASP A 249 1.05 -14.49 15.43
N PHE A 250 -0.05 -14.74 14.73
CA PHE A 250 -1.12 -13.79 14.49
C PHE A 250 -2.45 -14.33 15.00
N THR A 251 -3.22 -13.46 15.67
CA THR A 251 -4.54 -13.80 16.22
C THR A 251 -5.61 -12.85 15.71
N PHE A 252 -6.73 -13.42 15.28
CA PHE A 252 -7.97 -12.73 14.93
C PHE A 252 -9.09 -13.24 15.84
N SER A 253 -9.70 -12.33 16.60
CA SER A 253 -10.86 -12.63 17.45
C SER A 253 -11.64 -11.34 17.75
N SER A 254 -12.86 -11.47 18.27
CA SER A 254 -13.63 -10.36 18.81
C SER A 254 -13.33 -10.05 20.29
N GLY A 255 -12.58 -10.91 20.98
CA GLY A 255 -12.47 -10.90 22.45
C GLY A 255 -13.79 -11.25 23.17
N ALA A 256 -14.82 -11.65 22.43
CA ALA A 256 -16.15 -11.98 22.94
C ALA A 256 -16.69 -13.25 22.26
N GLY A 257 -16.87 -14.30 23.05
CA GLY A 257 -17.15 -15.65 22.54
C GLY A 257 -15.91 -16.54 22.64
N ALA A 258 -16.07 -17.82 22.36
CA ALA A 258 -15.00 -18.82 22.48
C ALA A 258 -14.51 -19.23 21.08
N TRP A 259 -14.14 -18.22 20.28
CA TRP A 259 -13.64 -18.40 18.92
C TRP A 259 -12.40 -17.55 18.65
N ALA A 260 -11.54 -18.07 17.79
CA ALA A 260 -10.41 -17.33 17.24
C ALA A 260 -9.91 -17.99 15.96
N THR A 261 -9.30 -17.20 15.09
CA THR A 261 -8.42 -17.68 14.03
C THR A 261 -6.99 -17.31 14.39
N GLN A 262 -6.11 -18.29 14.41
CA GLN A 262 -4.70 -18.11 14.73
C GLN A 262 -3.85 -18.76 13.65
N PHE A 263 -2.74 -18.13 13.27
CA PHE A 263 -1.77 -18.75 12.38
C PHE A 263 -0.36 -18.32 12.72
N THR A 264 0.57 -19.23 12.42
CA THR A 264 2.01 -19.01 12.48
C THR A 264 2.52 -18.74 11.06
N LEU A 265 3.18 -17.60 10.88
CA LEU A 265 3.76 -17.09 9.65
C LEU A 265 5.27 -17.35 9.64
N GLU A 266 5.74 -17.95 8.55
CA GLU A 266 7.15 -18.18 8.30
C GLU A 266 7.75 -17.04 7.49
N ASP A 267 9.08 -16.90 7.56
CA ASP A 267 9.83 -15.88 6.82
C ASP A 267 9.51 -15.91 5.31
N ASP A 268 9.24 -17.06 4.71
CA ASP A 268 9.00 -17.15 3.26
C ASP A 268 7.55 -16.83 2.83
N GLY A 269 6.72 -16.38 3.79
CA GLY A 269 5.30 -16.08 3.60
C GLY A 269 4.38 -17.29 3.68
N SER A 270 4.91 -18.51 3.88
CA SER A 270 4.06 -19.67 4.18
C SER A 270 3.51 -19.60 5.60
N PHE A 271 2.34 -20.18 5.83
CA PHE A 271 1.71 -20.19 7.14
C PHE A 271 0.90 -21.45 7.39
N ALA A 272 0.73 -21.77 8.66
CA ALA A 272 -0.18 -22.80 9.15
C ALA A 272 -1.02 -22.22 10.28
N GLY A 273 -2.31 -22.54 10.30
CA GLY A 273 -3.23 -21.98 11.27
C GLY A 273 -4.44 -22.83 11.56
N GLN A 274 -5.22 -22.37 12.54
CA GLN A 274 -6.46 -22.96 12.96
C GLN A 274 -7.49 -21.88 13.26
N TYR A 275 -8.70 -22.08 12.76
CA TYR A 275 -9.90 -21.44 13.26
C TYR A 275 -10.63 -22.41 14.19
N HIS A 276 -11.17 -21.90 15.29
CA HIS A 276 -12.14 -22.60 16.10
C HIS A 276 -13.25 -21.68 16.59
N ASP A 277 -14.45 -22.22 16.81
CA ASP A 277 -15.56 -21.60 17.55
C ASP A 277 -16.27 -22.65 18.42
N SER A 278 -16.21 -22.45 19.73
CA SER A 278 -16.71 -23.40 20.73
C SER A 278 -18.10 -23.01 21.22
N ASP A 279 -19.13 -23.70 20.71
CA ASP A 279 -20.48 -23.67 21.26
C ASP A 279 -20.65 -24.79 22.29
N MET A 280 -20.16 -24.52 23.50
CA MET A 280 -20.24 -25.48 24.61
C MET A 280 -21.68 -25.69 25.14
N GLY A 281 -22.64 -24.88 24.68
CA GLY A 281 -24.06 -25.03 25.00
C GLY A 281 -24.78 -26.03 24.08
N ASP A 282 -24.32 -26.18 22.84
CA ASP A 282 -24.83 -27.17 21.89
C ASP A 282 -24.28 -28.57 22.23
N THR A 283 -25.07 -29.30 23.03
CA THR A 283 -24.73 -30.60 23.59
C THR A 283 -25.69 -31.69 23.12
N GLY A 284 -25.18 -32.92 23.07
CA GLY A 284 -25.97 -34.12 22.77
C GLY A 284 -25.53 -35.31 23.61
N ALA A 285 -26.26 -36.42 23.52
CA ALA A 285 -25.95 -37.61 24.32
C ALA A 285 -24.55 -38.19 24.02
N GLU A 286 -24.08 -38.07 22.78
CA GLU A 286 -22.75 -38.54 22.33
C GLU A 286 -21.65 -37.48 22.46
N TYR A 287 -22.05 -36.21 22.58
CA TYR A 287 -21.16 -35.05 22.75
C TYR A 287 -21.62 -34.18 23.93
N PRO A 288 -21.55 -34.70 25.17
CA PRO A 288 -22.01 -33.98 26.37
C PRO A 288 -21.17 -32.72 26.66
N ASN A 289 -19.98 -32.61 26.08
CA ASN A 289 -19.02 -31.54 26.33
C ASN A 289 -19.10 -30.40 25.28
N GLY A 290 -20.12 -30.38 24.42
CA GLY A 290 -20.38 -29.27 23.50
C GLY A 290 -20.00 -29.54 22.05
N THR A 291 -20.14 -28.50 21.22
CA THR A 291 -19.81 -28.51 19.79
C THR A 291 -18.70 -27.50 19.49
N VAL A 292 -17.76 -27.86 18.63
CA VAL A 292 -16.66 -27.00 18.17
C VAL A 292 -16.68 -26.95 16.64
N TYR A 293 -16.80 -25.77 16.06
CA TYR A 293 -16.50 -25.54 14.65
C TYR A 293 -15.00 -25.39 14.50
N ILE A 294 -14.38 -26.08 13.55
CA ILE A 294 -12.92 -26.13 13.43
C ILE A 294 -12.46 -26.12 11.98
N CYS A 295 -11.36 -25.42 11.71
CA CYS A 295 -10.68 -25.48 10.42
C CYS A 295 -9.18 -25.38 10.65
N ASN A 296 -8.44 -26.45 10.35
CA ASN A 296 -6.98 -26.35 10.20
C ASN A 296 -6.68 -25.97 8.76
N PHE A 297 -5.73 -25.07 8.56
CA PHE A 297 -5.38 -24.59 7.24
C PHE A 297 -3.89 -24.32 7.10
N THR A 298 -3.43 -24.37 5.86
CA THR A 298 -2.09 -23.93 5.47
C THR A 298 -2.19 -23.05 4.24
N GLY A 299 -1.26 -22.12 4.09
CA GLY A 299 -1.29 -21.21 2.96
C GLY A 299 0.05 -20.57 2.67
N LYS A 300 0.03 -19.66 1.70
CA LYS A 300 1.18 -18.85 1.35
C LYS A 300 0.72 -17.48 0.85
N PHE A 301 1.27 -16.44 1.44
CA PHE A 301 1.18 -15.08 0.92
C PHE A 301 2.24 -14.85 -0.15
N THR A 302 1.92 -13.96 -1.08
CA THR A 302 2.89 -13.39 -2.01
C THR A 302 3.90 -12.50 -1.26
N THR A 303 5.03 -12.18 -1.91
CA THR A 303 6.04 -11.28 -1.32
C THR A 303 5.44 -9.88 -1.07
N PRO A 304 5.51 -9.35 0.16
CA PRO A 304 4.92 -8.06 0.46
C PRO A 304 5.60 -6.91 -0.27
N THR A 305 4.79 -5.97 -0.75
CA THR A 305 5.24 -4.72 -1.36
C THR A 305 5.00 -3.59 -0.38
N GLN A 306 6.02 -2.82 -0.04
CA GLN A 306 5.86 -1.69 0.87
C GLN A 306 4.99 -0.60 0.23
N ILE A 307 3.94 -0.16 0.93
CA ILE A 307 3.06 0.94 0.51
C ILE A 307 3.54 2.27 1.11
N ASN A 308 3.93 2.26 2.38
CA ASN A 308 4.44 3.43 3.10
C ASN A 308 5.35 3.02 4.27
N ASP A 309 5.79 3.98 5.09
CA ASP A 309 6.67 3.73 6.24
C ASP A 309 6.18 2.64 7.21
N TYR A 310 4.87 2.35 7.25
CA TYR A 310 4.26 1.43 8.21
C TYR A 310 3.24 0.46 7.60
N THR A 311 3.12 0.39 6.27
CA THR A 311 2.13 -0.45 5.59
C THR A 311 2.77 -1.21 4.42
N TYR A 312 2.44 -2.49 4.28
CA TYR A 312 2.83 -3.33 3.15
C TYR A 312 1.58 -4.03 2.59
N SER A 313 1.49 -4.27 1.29
CA SER A 313 0.44 -5.10 0.67
C SER A 313 0.97 -6.47 0.27
N MET A 314 0.11 -7.47 0.35
CA MET A 314 0.37 -8.82 -0.14
C MET A 314 -0.93 -9.47 -0.60
N GLY A 315 -0.88 -10.28 -1.66
CA GLY A 315 -1.97 -11.18 -2.04
C GLY A 315 -1.83 -12.57 -1.42
N LEU A 316 -2.93 -13.32 -1.41
CA LEU A 316 -2.96 -14.75 -1.02
C LEU A 316 -2.68 -15.64 -2.24
N GLU A 317 -1.52 -16.30 -2.27
CA GLU A 317 -1.13 -17.19 -3.37
C GLU A 317 -1.86 -18.54 -3.28
N LYS A 318 -1.99 -19.06 -2.06
CA LYS A 318 -2.51 -20.40 -1.82
C LYS A 318 -3.16 -20.50 -0.44
N LEU A 319 -4.28 -21.21 -0.38
CA LEU A 319 -4.94 -21.63 0.87
C LEU A 319 -5.43 -23.07 0.71
N GLN A 320 -5.17 -23.90 1.71
CA GLN A 320 -5.60 -25.29 1.80
C GLN A 320 -6.18 -25.54 3.18
N THR A 321 -7.35 -26.15 3.21
CA THR A 321 -8.07 -26.49 4.45
C THR A 321 -8.14 -28.00 4.63
N ASP A 322 -8.14 -28.43 5.87
CA ASP A 322 -8.37 -29.83 6.23
C ASP A 322 -9.86 -30.14 6.34
N GLY A 323 -10.22 -31.37 5.97
CA GLY A 323 -11.60 -31.86 6.04
C GLY A 323 -12.50 -31.28 4.95
N THR A 324 -13.80 -31.61 5.02
CA THR A 324 -14.83 -31.06 4.15
C THR A 324 -15.82 -30.29 5.01
N VAL A 325 -16.13 -29.04 4.64
CA VAL A 325 -17.05 -28.19 5.39
C VAL A 325 -18.38 -28.90 5.67
N GLY A 326 -18.78 -28.90 6.94
CA GLY A 326 -19.99 -29.54 7.46
C GLY A 326 -19.83 -31.02 7.83
N GLU A 327 -18.69 -31.66 7.54
CA GLU A 327 -18.42 -33.00 8.07
C GLU A 327 -18.19 -32.95 9.57
N GLU A 328 -18.78 -33.92 10.29
CA GLU A 328 -18.71 -34.02 11.73
C GLU A 328 -17.80 -35.19 12.17
N TYR A 329 -17.07 -34.99 13.26
CA TYR A 329 -16.42 -36.07 14.00
C TYR A 329 -16.57 -35.88 15.50
N TYR A 330 -16.35 -36.94 16.26
CA TYR A 330 -16.58 -36.97 17.70
C TYR A 330 -15.34 -37.42 18.43
N GLU A 331 -14.86 -36.62 19.38
CA GLU A 331 -13.66 -36.91 20.15
C GLU A 331 -13.80 -36.35 21.56
N ASN A 332 -13.39 -37.12 22.58
CA ASN A 332 -13.42 -36.73 24.00
C ASN A 332 -14.78 -36.18 24.50
N GLY A 333 -15.89 -36.67 23.92
CA GLY A 333 -17.23 -36.22 24.27
C GLY A 333 -17.61 -34.85 23.71
N GLN A 334 -16.89 -34.33 22.73
CA GLN A 334 -17.24 -33.14 21.94
C GLN A 334 -17.59 -33.55 20.50
N ARG A 335 -18.42 -32.74 19.85
CA ARG A 335 -18.68 -32.82 18.42
C ARG A 335 -17.88 -31.73 17.71
N PHE A 336 -17.05 -32.12 16.76
CA PHE A 336 -16.32 -31.21 15.91
C PHE A 336 -16.99 -31.14 14.54
N ILE A 337 -17.14 -29.93 14.00
CA ILE A 337 -17.73 -29.68 12.68
C ILE A 337 -16.70 -28.91 11.86
N TYR A 338 -16.26 -29.47 10.73
CA TYR A 338 -15.34 -28.77 9.84
C TYR A 338 -16.01 -27.51 9.26
N SER A 339 -15.30 -26.38 9.28
CA SER A 339 -15.78 -25.09 8.78
C SER A 339 -14.77 -24.44 7.83
N ASP A 340 -15.14 -23.29 7.26
CA ASP A 340 -14.21 -22.40 6.58
C ASP A 340 -13.33 -21.64 7.61
N PRO A 341 -12.11 -21.21 7.24
CA PRO A 341 -11.21 -20.48 8.11
C PRO A 341 -11.61 -18.99 8.17
N TYR A 342 -12.40 -18.63 9.19
CA TYR A 342 -12.90 -17.27 9.32
C TYR A 342 -11.77 -16.23 9.37
N GLY A 343 -11.89 -15.16 8.59
CA GLY A 343 -10.83 -14.16 8.41
C GLY A 343 -10.00 -14.36 7.13
N PHE A 344 -10.29 -15.41 6.35
CA PHE A 344 -9.78 -15.64 5.00
C PHE A 344 -10.91 -15.64 3.95
N ASP A 345 -12.04 -15.01 4.26
CA ASP A 345 -13.17 -14.84 3.36
C ASP A 345 -12.91 -13.66 2.41
N SER A 346 -13.15 -13.82 1.10
CA SER A 346 -12.87 -12.76 0.10
C SER A 346 -11.42 -12.24 0.16
N ALA A 347 -10.48 -13.15 0.38
CA ALA A 347 -9.10 -12.89 0.77
C ALA A 347 -8.12 -12.66 -0.40
N ASP A 348 -8.49 -11.77 -1.34
CA ASP A 348 -7.64 -11.46 -2.50
C ASP A 348 -6.44 -10.55 -2.13
N GLU A 349 -6.64 -9.62 -1.19
CA GLU A 349 -5.65 -8.63 -0.75
C GLU A 349 -5.56 -8.53 0.78
N PHE A 350 -4.33 -8.51 1.27
CA PHE A 350 -4.00 -8.26 2.67
C PHE A 350 -3.07 -7.06 2.82
N LEU A 351 -3.27 -6.33 3.91
CA LEU A 351 -2.38 -5.24 4.34
C LEU A 351 -1.67 -5.62 5.63
N ILE A 352 -0.35 -5.48 5.68
CA ILE A 352 0.45 -5.56 6.90
C ILE A 352 0.61 -4.14 7.44
N TYR A 353 0.32 -3.94 8.72
CA TYR A 353 0.62 -2.70 9.44
C TYR A 353 1.73 -2.96 10.45
N THR A 354 2.78 -2.16 10.44
CA THR A 354 3.87 -2.26 11.43
C THR A 354 3.54 -1.50 12.71
N PRO A 355 4.18 -1.83 13.85
CA PRO A 355 4.16 -0.99 15.03
C PRO A 355 4.55 0.44 14.66
N GLY A 356 3.84 1.41 15.25
CA GLY A 356 4.00 2.84 14.95
C GLY A 356 3.03 3.39 13.91
N ALA A 357 2.26 2.56 13.20
CA ALA A 357 1.25 3.02 12.25
C ALA A 357 0.25 3.99 12.93
N PRO A 358 0.00 5.20 12.39
CA PRO A 358 -0.96 6.12 12.99
C PRO A 358 -2.37 5.53 13.00
N MET A 359 -3.01 5.51 14.17
CA MET A 359 -4.35 4.91 14.34
C MET A 359 -5.41 5.62 13.48
N ALA A 360 -5.19 6.90 13.17
CA ALA A 360 -6.06 7.69 12.30
C ALA A 360 -6.08 7.21 10.84
N ASP A 361 -5.02 6.54 10.40
CA ASP A 361 -4.83 6.12 9.00
C ASP A 361 -5.30 4.67 8.77
N LEU A 362 -5.63 3.94 9.85
CA LEU A 362 -6.08 2.56 9.77
C LEU A 362 -7.58 2.46 9.40
N PRO A 363 -7.97 1.48 8.56
CA PRO A 363 -9.37 1.25 8.20
C PRO A 363 -10.27 1.03 9.41
N GLU A 364 -11.53 1.48 9.33
CA GLU A 364 -12.50 1.27 10.41
C GLU A 364 -12.76 -0.22 10.66
N GLY A 365 -12.81 -1.03 9.60
CA GLY A 365 -12.91 -2.50 9.69
C GLY A 365 -11.81 -3.09 10.56
N PHE A 366 -10.54 -2.73 10.30
CA PHE A 366 -9.41 -3.17 11.11
C PHE A 366 -9.50 -2.70 12.57
N LYS A 367 -9.82 -1.43 12.80
CA LYS A 367 -9.91 -0.87 14.17
C LYS A 367 -10.99 -1.50 15.02
N ASN A 368 -12.10 -1.96 14.42
CA ASN A 368 -13.13 -2.68 15.14
C ASN A 368 -12.61 -3.98 15.76
N TRP A 369 -11.68 -4.67 15.08
CA TRP A 369 -11.07 -5.90 15.58
C TRP A 369 -9.98 -5.64 16.62
N LEU A 370 -9.33 -4.47 16.59
CA LEU A 370 -8.38 -4.07 17.63
C LEU A 370 -9.01 -4.02 19.02
N LEU A 371 -10.33 -3.78 19.14
CA LEU A 371 -11.04 -3.73 20.41
C LEU A 371 -10.89 -5.00 21.27
N ALA A 372 -10.60 -6.15 20.64
CA ALA A 372 -10.33 -7.40 21.33
C ALA A 372 -8.99 -7.38 22.10
N PHE A 373 -8.07 -6.51 21.71
CA PHE A 373 -6.68 -6.51 22.18
C PHE A 373 -6.27 -5.17 22.82
N MET A 374 -6.87 -4.06 22.39
CA MET A 374 -6.56 -2.71 22.86
C MET A 374 -7.70 -1.73 22.58
N ASN A 375 -7.69 -0.55 23.20
CA ASN A 375 -8.64 0.51 22.87
C ASN A 375 -8.05 1.43 21.77
N PRO A 376 -8.52 1.36 20.51
CA PRO A 376 -8.01 2.18 19.41
C PRO A 376 -8.33 3.67 19.59
N ASN A 377 -9.31 4.04 20.44
CA ASN A 377 -9.61 5.45 20.70
C ASN A 377 -8.64 6.11 21.68
N GLU A 378 -7.85 5.33 22.41
CA GLU A 378 -6.88 5.82 23.40
C GLU A 378 -5.44 5.82 22.86
N ALA A 379 -5.16 5.01 21.84
CA ALA A 379 -3.85 4.90 21.21
C ALA A 379 -3.71 5.86 20.01
N GLN A 380 -2.59 6.58 19.93
CA GLN A 380 -2.27 7.41 18.77
C GLN A 380 -1.69 6.60 17.61
N THR A 381 -0.98 5.52 17.93
CA THR A 381 -0.33 4.62 16.98
C THR A 381 -0.59 3.17 17.35
N LEU A 382 -0.50 2.26 16.38
CA LEU A 382 -0.60 0.83 16.57
C LEU A 382 0.64 0.33 17.33
N PRO A 383 0.51 -0.35 18.49
CA PRO A 383 1.65 -0.83 19.27
C PRO A 383 2.17 -2.20 18.84
N CYS A 384 1.52 -2.86 17.88
CA CYS A 384 1.80 -4.23 17.45
C CYS A 384 1.78 -4.33 15.92
N TYR A 385 2.12 -5.50 15.38
CA TYR A 385 1.90 -5.79 13.97
C TYR A 385 0.42 -6.11 13.74
N GLY A 386 -0.10 -5.72 12.57
CA GLY A 386 -1.44 -6.04 12.11
C GLY A 386 -1.39 -6.69 10.73
N ILE A 387 -2.28 -7.65 10.47
CA ILE A 387 -2.58 -8.15 9.11
C ILE A 387 -4.07 -7.97 8.89
N TYR A 388 -4.47 -7.32 7.80
CA TYR A 388 -5.85 -6.98 7.51
C TYR A 388 -6.28 -7.56 6.17
N ASN A 389 -7.29 -8.43 6.20
CA ASN A 389 -7.97 -8.90 5.00
C ASN A 389 -8.89 -7.77 4.48
N VAL A 390 -8.58 -7.21 3.31
CA VAL A 390 -9.30 -6.06 2.77
C VAL A 390 -10.72 -6.43 2.36
N GLY A 391 -10.90 -7.57 1.69
CA GLY A 391 -12.19 -7.97 1.12
C GLY A 391 -13.21 -8.42 2.18
N GLY A 392 -12.75 -9.09 3.24
CA GLY A 392 -13.59 -9.51 4.36
C GLY A 392 -13.66 -8.53 5.53
N GLU A 393 -12.84 -7.47 5.50
CA GLU A 393 -12.69 -6.50 6.59
C GLU A 393 -12.27 -7.12 7.94
N GLU A 394 -11.46 -8.19 7.94
CA GLU A 394 -10.98 -8.87 9.15
C GLU A 394 -9.54 -8.52 9.55
N GLY A 395 -9.29 -8.34 10.86
CA GLY A 395 -8.01 -7.87 11.39
C GLY A 395 -7.35 -8.85 12.35
N PHE A 396 -6.15 -9.31 11.99
CA PHE A 396 -5.25 -10.11 12.81
C PHE A 396 -4.20 -9.21 13.48
N VAL A 397 -3.76 -9.57 14.69
CA VAL A 397 -2.69 -8.87 15.41
C VAL A 397 -1.58 -9.83 15.84
N GLY A 398 -0.34 -9.35 15.83
CA GLY A 398 0.84 -10.07 16.32
C GLY A 398 1.72 -9.17 17.19
N PHE A 399 2.19 -9.69 18.31
CA PHE A 399 3.00 -8.94 19.30
C PHE A 399 4.45 -9.46 19.37
N GLU A 400 5.42 -8.56 19.46
CA GLU A 400 6.84 -8.91 19.60
C GLU A 400 7.15 -9.61 20.95
N ASP A 401 8.20 -10.45 20.95
CA ASP A 401 8.78 -11.07 22.16
C ASP A 401 9.56 -10.02 22.96
N THR A 402 9.13 -9.66 24.16
CA THR A 402 9.97 -8.85 25.07
C THR A 402 10.88 -9.75 25.90
N GLN A 403 12.19 -9.77 25.63
CA GLN A 403 13.19 -10.38 26.53
C GLN A 403 13.47 -9.46 27.73
N GLU A 404 13.28 -9.95 28.97
CA GLU A 404 13.90 -9.41 30.18
C GLU A 404 14.44 -10.53 31.10
N ASP A 405 15.46 -10.18 31.87
CA ASP A 405 16.53 -10.99 32.44
C ASP A 405 16.17 -12.04 33.51
N ALA A 406 16.96 -13.13 33.51
CA ALA A 406 16.92 -14.22 34.47
C ALA A 406 17.46 -13.86 35.86
N GLN A 407 16.76 -14.26 36.94
CA GLN A 407 17.42 -14.64 38.20
C GLN A 407 16.65 -15.61 39.13
N SER A 408 17.05 -16.88 39.04
CA SER A 408 17.27 -17.92 40.08
C SER A 408 16.25 -18.22 41.20
N GLY A 409 15.98 -19.51 41.41
CA GLY A 409 15.81 -20.10 42.75
C GLY A 409 15.12 -21.47 42.79
N SER A 410 15.90 -22.56 42.78
CA SER A 410 15.46 -23.94 43.06
C SER A 410 15.20 -24.20 44.54
N ASP A 411 14.25 -25.08 44.92
CA ASP A 411 14.45 -26.39 45.61
C ASP A 411 13.11 -26.94 46.19
N SER A 412 13.14 -28.18 46.66
CA SER A 412 12.14 -29.24 46.56
C SER A 412 11.33 -29.59 47.84
N SER A 413 10.22 -30.32 47.61
CA SER A 413 9.66 -31.45 48.40
C SER A 413 8.54 -31.27 49.46
N GLU A 414 7.52 -32.14 49.29
CA GLU A 414 6.60 -32.81 50.25
C GLU A 414 5.30 -32.13 50.78
N GLU A 415 4.21 -32.35 50.02
CA GLU A 415 2.83 -32.74 50.38
C GLU A 415 2.38 -32.55 51.84
N SER A 416 1.65 -31.45 52.08
CA SER A 416 0.63 -31.38 53.12
C SER A 416 -0.36 -30.26 52.80
N THR A 417 -1.66 -30.59 52.74
CA THR A 417 -2.76 -29.66 52.48
C THR A 417 -2.75 -28.49 53.48
N GLN A 418 -2.11 -27.38 53.10
CA GLN A 418 -2.25 -26.08 53.73
C GLN A 418 -2.83 -25.14 52.68
N THR A 419 -3.96 -24.52 53.02
CA THR A 419 -4.49 -23.39 52.25
C THR A 419 -3.47 -22.26 52.31
N GLU A 420 -2.77 -22.04 51.21
CA GLU A 420 -1.86 -20.90 51.06
C GLU A 420 -2.71 -19.63 50.94
N THR A 421 -2.26 -18.58 51.62
CA THR A 421 -2.88 -17.26 51.56
C THR A 421 -1.84 -16.22 51.19
N ASN A 422 -2.19 -15.28 50.32
CA ASN A 422 -1.30 -14.16 49.97
C ASN A 422 -1.02 -13.26 51.19
N SER A 423 -0.16 -12.25 51.05
CA SER A 423 0.19 -11.29 52.11
C SER A 423 -1.00 -10.48 52.67
N ASN A 424 -2.16 -10.52 52.03
CA ASN A 424 -3.40 -9.89 52.46
C ASN A 424 -4.36 -10.87 53.16
N GLY A 425 -4.02 -12.16 53.24
CA GLY A 425 -4.82 -13.21 53.86
C GLY A 425 -5.87 -13.83 52.94
N GLU A 426 -5.80 -13.59 51.63
CA GLU A 426 -6.72 -14.13 50.63
C GLU A 426 -6.23 -15.49 50.15
N LYS A 427 -7.17 -16.44 49.97
CA LYS A 427 -6.87 -17.83 49.59
C LYS A 427 -6.35 -17.87 48.16
N ILE A 428 -5.21 -18.54 47.96
CA ILE A 428 -4.58 -18.74 46.65
C ILE A 428 -4.35 -20.23 46.39
N LEU A 429 -4.14 -20.61 45.13
CA LEU A 429 -3.78 -21.98 44.78
C LEU A 429 -2.38 -22.28 45.31
N SER A 430 -2.23 -23.49 45.84
CA SER A 430 -0.94 -23.97 46.33
C SER A 430 0.03 -24.23 45.17
N THR A 431 1.33 -24.19 45.47
CA THR A 431 2.38 -24.51 44.48
C THR A 431 2.16 -25.88 43.82
N GLU A 432 1.70 -26.90 44.57
CA GLU A 432 1.40 -28.24 44.01
C GLU A 432 0.24 -28.21 43.01
N GLN A 433 -0.80 -27.41 43.27
CA GLN A 433 -1.92 -27.25 42.34
C GLN A 433 -1.47 -26.54 41.07
N LEU A 434 -0.64 -25.51 41.19
CA LEU A 434 -0.08 -24.81 40.04
C LEU A 434 0.83 -25.72 39.18
N GLU A 435 1.62 -26.61 39.78
CA GLU A 435 2.40 -27.58 38.98
C GLU A 435 1.53 -28.68 38.34
N ALA A 436 0.44 -29.10 38.99
CA ALA A 436 -0.51 -30.04 38.43
C ALA A 436 -1.27 -29.45 37.22
N ILE A 437 -1.70 -28.19 37.33
CA ILE A 437 -2.33 -27.44 36.24
C ILE A 437 -1.34 -27.29 35.08
N LYS A 438 -0.09 -26.88 35.35
CA LYS A 438 1.00 -26.78 34.37
C LYS A 438 1.15 -28.07 33.56
N THR A 439 1.15 -29.21 34.26
CA THR A 439 1.25 -30.54 33.67
C THR A 439 0.03 -30.87 32.80
N ASN A 440 -1.19 -30.58 33.28
CA ASN A 440 -2.43 -30.83 32.53
C ASN A 440 -2.56 -29.95 31.28
N LEU A 441 -1.89 -28.79 31.27
CA LEU A 441 -1.77 -27.91 30.12
C LEU A 441 -0.58 -28.28 29.22
N ASN A 442 0.02 -29.46 29.39
CA ASN A 442 1.16 -29.97 28.61
C ASN A 442 2.44 -29.12 28.65
N VAL A 443 2.57 -28.17 29.58
CA VAL A 443 3.80 -27.38 29.70
C VAL A 443 4.94 -28.29 30.21
N PRO A 444 6.13 -28.31 29.57
CA PRO A 444 7.22 -29.17 29.97
C PRO A 444 7.65 -28.90 31.41
N ALA A 445 7.86 -29.97 32.18
CA ALA A 445 8.19 -29.87 33.60
C ALA A 445 9.50 -29.13 33.87
N ASP A 446 10.46 -29.22 32.95
CA ASP A 446 11.77 -28.57 33.00
C ASP A 446 11.77 -27.14 32.41
N LEU A 447 10.66 -26.71 31.81
CA LEU A 447 10.51 -25.34 31.30
C LEU A 447 10.26 -24.37 32.46
N ASN A 448 11.17 -23.41 32.62
CA ASN A 448 11.09 -22.41 33.69
C ASN A 448 10.13 -21.28 33.29
N VAL A 449 8.93 -21.30 33.88
CA VAL A 449 7.83 -20.40 33.52
C VAL A 449 7.49 -19.47 34.67
N ASP A 450 7.08 -18.24 34.36
CA ASP A 450 6.45 -17.32 35.28
C ASP A 450 4.99 -17.72 35.47
N ILE A 451 4.54 -17.83 36.72
CA ILE A 451 3.20 -18.28 37.06
C ILE A 451 2.45 -17.13 37.70
N GLU A 452 1.35 -16.72 37.08
CA GLU A 452 0.44 -15.72 37.62
C GLU A 452 -0.92 -16.34 37.89
N GLN A 453 -1.56 -15.93 38.98
CA GLN A 453 -2.93 -16.32 39.30
C GLN A 453 -3.76 -15.10 39.70
N SER A 454 -4.99 -15.04 39.22
CA SER A 454 -5.92 -13.96 39.56
C SER A 454 -6.50 -14.12 40.96
N GLU A 455 -7.10 -13.05 41.48
CA GLU A 455 -8.02 -13.18 42.62
C GLU A 455 -9.18 -14.13 42.27
N PRO A 456 -9.64 -14.98 43.21
CA PRO A 456 -10.80 -15.85 43.00
C PRO A 456 -12.05 -15.05 42.65
N THR A 457 -12.73 -15.45 41.59
CA THR A 457 -14.01 -14.87 41.16
C THR A 457 -15.10 -15.93 41.13
N TYR A 458 -16.33 -15.60 41.53
CA TYR A 458 -17.40 -16.58 41.57
C TYR A 458 -18.00 -16.78 40.17
N TRP A 459 -17.89 -17.98 39.62
CA TRP A 459 -18.48 -18.33 38.33
C TRP A 459 -19.85 -18.98 38.53
N GLY A 460 -20.89 -18.15 38.39
CA GLY A 460 -22.27 -18.55 38.68
C GLY A 460 -22.81 -19.71 37.83
N ALA A 461 -22.25 -19.96 36.65
CA ALA A 461 -22.69 -21.07 35.79
C ALA A 461 -22.11 -22.43 36.23
N GLY A 462 -20.87 -22.45 36.75
CA GLY A 462 -20.24 -23.65 37.32
C GLY A 462 -20.56 -23.87 38.80
N GLY A 463 -21.09 -22.86 39.49
CA GLY A 463 -21.42 -22.92 40.91
C GLY A 463 -20.18 -23.01 41.82
N CYS A 464 -19.02 -22.61 41.31
CA CYS A 464 -17.73 -22.65 41.99
C CYS A 464 -17.00 -21.31 41.89
N TRP A 465 -15.95 -21.16 42.70
CA TRP A 465 -14.99 -20.06 42.55
C TRP A 465 -13.93 -20.46 41.53
N VAL A 466 -13.58 -19.53 40.65
CA VAL A 466 -12.56 -19.71 39.62
C VAL A 466 -11.41 -18.77 39.84
N THR A 467 -10.21 -19.31 39.69
CA THR A 467 -8.95 -18.59 39.65
C THR A 467 -8.39 -18.76 38.26
N TYR A 468 -8.05 -17.65 37.59
CA TYR A 468 -7.38 -17.72 36.30
C TYR A 468 -5.89 -17.87 36.52
N VAL A 469 -5.29 -18.89 35.92
CA VAL A 469 -3.86 -19.21 36.07
C VAL A 469 -3.18 -19.11 34.71
N THR A 470 -2.03 -18.47 34.68
CA THR A 470 -1.26 -18.18 33.48
C THR A 470 0.17 -18.68 33.67
N TYR A 471 0.69 -19.42 32.69
CA TYR A 471 2.09 -19.86 32.61
C TYR A 471 2.75 -19.14 31.45
N SER A 472 3.78 -18.36 31.76
CA SER A 472 4.48 -17.54 30.78
C SER A 472 5.94 -17.94 30.66
N TYR A 473 6.48 -17.99 29.45
CA TYR A 473 7.90 -18.23 29.19
C TYR A 473 8.44 -17.07 28.36
N GLY A 474 9.51 -16.42 28.85
CA GLY A 474 10.08 -15.25 28.16
C GLY A 474 9.09 -14.08 28.01
N GLY A 475 8.24 -13.86 29.02
CA GLY A 475 7.23 -12.79 29.01
C GLY A 475 5.97 -13.08 28.17
N ARG A 476 5.90 -14.21 27.47
CA ARG A 476 4.71 -14.64 26.71
C ARG A 476 3.93 -15.73 27.45
N THR A 477 2.61 -15.60 27.52
CA THR A 477 1.72 -16.67 27.99
C THR A 477 1.76 -17.86 27.03
N ILE A 478 2.24 -19.00 27.50
CA ILE A 478 2.35 -20.24 26.73
C ILE A 478 1.30 -21.28 27.11
N ALA A 479 0.65 -21.11 28.26
CA ALA A 479 -0.49 -21.89 28.69
C ALA A 479 -1.31 -21.10 29.72
N ALA A 480 -2.62 -21.31 29.77
CA ALA A 480 -3.49 -20.68 30.76
C ALA A 480 -4.77 -21.47 30.96
N ALA A 481 -5.43 -21.28 32.10
CA ALA A 481 -6.79 -21.80 32.32
C ALA A 481 -7.50 -21.07 33.46
N ALA A 482 -8.82 -20.94 33.34
CA ALA A 482 -9.67 -20.76 34.52
C ALA A 482 -9.86 -22.13 35.20
N VAL A 483 -9.43 -22.22 36.45
CA VAL A 483 -9.47 -23.44 37.26
C VAL A 483 -10.33 -23.25 38.50
N ASP A 484 -10.83 -24.33 39.08
CA ASP A 484 -11.53 -24.27 40.37
C ASP A 484 -10.57 -23.76 41.46
N SER A 485 -10.96 -22.69 42.17
CA SER A 485 -10.11 -22.04 43.18
C SER A 485 -9.82 -22.91 44.41
N ASP A 486 -10.58 -23.99 44.61
CA ASP A 486 -10.37 -24.92 45.73
C ASP A 486 -9.55 -26.13 45.30
N THR A 487 -9.82 -26.71 44.13
CA THR A 487 -9.23 -27.98 43.69
C THR A 487 -8.10 -27.82 42.66
N GLY A 488 -8.10 -26.77 41.86
CA GLY A 488 -7.21 -26.58 40.72
C GLY A 488 -7.62 -27.39 39.47
N GLU A 489 -8.83 -27.95 39.44
CA GLU A 489 -9.34 -28.63 38.25
C GLU A 489 -9.57 -27.64 37.11
N LEU A 490 -9.18 -27.99 35.88
CA LEU A 490 -9.39 -27.17 34.70
C LEU A 490 -10.89 -27.04 34.41
N LEU A 491 -11.38 -25.80 34.25
CA LEU A 491 -12.81 -25.55 34.03
C LEU A 491 -13.09 -24.94 32.64
N LYS A 492 -12.44 -23.81 32.31
CA LYS A 492 -12.71 -23.05 31.09
C LYS A 492 -11.54 -22.15 30.72
N ASP A 493 -11.65 -21.46 29.58
CA ASP A 493 -10.64 -20.51 29.09
C ASP A 493 -9.24 -21.17 29.00
N ILE A 494 -9.20 -22.39 28.46
CA ILE A 494 -8.03 -23.28 28.49
C ILE A 494 -7.17 -23.05 27.25
N LEU A 495 -5.94 -22.62 27.48
CA LEU A 495 -4.86 -22.56 26.50
C LEU A 495 -3.82 -23.64 26.88
N VAL A 496 -3.68 -24.65 26.03
CA VAL A 496 -2.74 -25.77 26.22
C VAL A 496 -1.42 -25.44 25.53
N TYR A 497 -0.30 -25.71 26.21
CA TYR A 497 1.03 -25.59 25.63
C TYR A 497 1.20 -26.53 24.43
N THR A 498 1.67 -25.97 23.33
CA THR A 498 2.05 -26.70 22.12
C THR A 498 3.54 -26.45 21.86
N PRO A 499 4.38 -27.50 21.77
CA PRO A 499 5.86 -27.40 21.75
C PRO A 499 6.45 -26.81 20.46
#